data_AF-A0A8H7AGP4-F1
#
_entry.id   AF-A0A8H7AGP4-F1
#
_cell.length_a   1.000
_cell.length_b   1.000
_cell.length_c   1.000
_cell.angle_alpha   90.00
_cell.angle_beta   90.00
_cell.angle_gamma   90.00
#
_symmetry.space_group_name_H-M   'P 1'
#
loop_
_entity.id
_entity.type
_entity.pdbx_description
1 polymer ?
#
loop_
_entity_poly.entity_id
_entity_poly.type
_entity_poly.pdbx_seq_one_letter_code
_entity_poly.pdbx_strand_id
1 'polypeptide(L)'
;MSWQAYVDQSLVGTGFVDKAAIFNTEGTSCWATSKDFKLSPQELREVVTAYNDTNDPKAVQATGLHIAEEKYFVIKADEKSLYGKKGKEGVVIVKTKQTLLITHYPETVQPGQAATIVEKLGDYLVGTGY
;
A
#
# COMPACT_ATOMS: atom_id res chain seq x y z
N MET A 1 12.15 -14.65 7.85
CA MET A 1 11.82 -13.34 8.44
C MET A 1 10.32 -13.31 8.69
N SER A 2 9.84 -12.80 9.83
CA SER A 2 8.39 -12.72 10.09
C SER A 2 7.75 -11.56 9.33
N TRP A 3 6.42 -11.61 9.13
CA TRP A 3 5.68 -10.51 8.50
C TRP A 3 5.83 -9.19 9.27
N GLN A 4 5.83 -9.25 10.60
CA GLN A 4 6.03 -8.07 11.44
C GLN A 4 7.42 -7.46 11.24
N ALA A 5 8.47 -8.27 11.04
CA ALA A 5 9.81 -7.74 10.78
C ALA A 5 9.89 -6.99 9.42
N TYR A 6 9.15 -7.41 8.39
CA TYR A 6 9.07 -6.63 7.15
C TYR A 6 8.42 -5.26 7.37
N VAL A 7 7.34 -5.20 8.16
CA VAL A 7 6.69 -3.93 8.52
C VAL A 7 7.64 -3.05 9.34
N ASP A 8 8.20 -3.57 10.43
CA ASP A 8 8.94 -2.76 11.39
C ASP A 8 10.32 -2.36 10.89
N GLN A 9 11.02 -3.23 10.15
CA GLN A 9 12.42 -3.01 9.76
C GLN A 9 12.55 -2.61 8.28
N SER A 10 11.86 -3.33 7.38
CA SER A 10 11.99 -3.13 5.93
C SER A 10 11.12 -2.00 5.38
N LEU A 11 10.07 -1.59 6.12
CA LEU A 11 9.21 -0.47 5.76
C LEU A 11 9.40 0.70 6.73
N VAL A 12 8.83 0.61 7.93
CA VAL A 12 8.81 1.73 8.90
C VAL A 12 10.22 2.09 9.36
N GLY A 13 11.05 1.08 9.64
CA GLY A 13 12.45 1.26 10.07
C GLY A 13 13.35 1.96 9.06
N THR A 14 12.92 2.14 7.81
CA THR A 14 13.67 2.88 6.80
C THR A 14 13.55 4.40 6.95
N GLY A 15 12.52 4.88 7.65
CA GLY A 15 12.20 6.31 7.78
C GLY A 15 11.55 6.94 6.54
N PHE A 16 11.30 6.19 5.47
CA PHE A 16 10.61 6.67 4.26
C PHE A 16 9.11 6.32 4.24
N VAL A 17 8.65 5.56 5.24
CA VAL A 17 7.26 5.17 5.46
C VAL A 17 7.06 5.26 6.97
N ASP A 18 5.97 5.88 7.43
CA ASP A 18 5.66 6.01 8.86
C ASP A 18 4.61 5.00 9.32
N LYS A 19 3.76 4.51 8.39
CA LYS A 19 2.76 3.48 8.67
C LYS A 19 2.72 2.44 7.54
N ALA A 20 2.59 1.18 7.90
CA ALA A 20 2.54 0.09 6.94
C ALA A 20 1.74 -1.10 7.46
N ALA A 21 1.08 -1.81 6.55
CA ALA A 21 0.43 -3.08 6.82
C ALA A 21 0.60 -4.04 5.64
N ILE A 22 0.59 -5.33 5.97
CA ILE A 22 0.64 -6.44 5.01
C ILE A 22 -0.64 -7.24 5.17
N PHE A 23 -1.39 -7.37 4.07
CA PHE A 23 -2.59 -8.18 3.99
C PHE A 23 -2.42 -9.26 2.93
N ASN A 24 -3.30 -10.26 2.93
CA ASN A 24 -3.45 -11.12 1.75
C ASN A 24 -4.04 -10.35 0.55
N THR A 25 -3.92 -10.90 -0.65
CA THR A 25 -4.44 -10.29 -1.90
C THR A 25 -5.95 -10.03 -1.92
N GLU A 26 -6.72 -10.72 -1.07
CA GLU A 26 -8.17 -10.56 -0.94
C GLU A 26 -8.55 -9.44 0.05
N GLY A 27 -7.60 -8.87 0.79
CA GLY A 27 -7.86 -7.82 1.78
C GLY A 27 -8.70 -8.31 2.97
N THR A 28 -8.65 -9.60 3.30
CA THR A 28 -9.46 -10.24 4.36
C THR A 28 -8.66 -10.60 5.61
N SER A 29 -7.35 -10.83 5.46
CA SER A 29 -6.47 -11.27 6.54
C SER A 29 -5.26 -10.34 6.67
N CYS A 30 -5.09 -9.76 7.85
CA CYS A 30 -3.92 -8.96 8.20
C CYS A 30 -2.79 -9.87 8.70
N TRP A 31 -1.62 -9.78 8.08
CA TRP A 31 -0.44 -10.57 8.44
C TRP A 31 0.52 -9.80 9.33
N ALA A 32 0.59 -8.48 9.17
CA ALA A 32 1.32 -7.57 10.03
C ALA A 32 0.82 -6.13 9.83
N THR A 33 0.94 -5.31 10.87
CA THR A 33 0.65 -3.88 10.79
C THR A 33 1.53 -3.09 11.75
N SER A 34 1.84 -1.85 11.41
CA SER A 34 2.50 -0.90 12.28
C SER A 34 1.54 -0.40 13.36
N LYS A 35 2.09 0.15 14.43
CA LYS A 35 1.30 0.72 15.52
C LYS A 35 0.33 1.79 14.98
N ASP A 36 -0.92 1.74 15.46
CA ASP A 36 -1.99 2.69 15.15
C ASP A 36 -2.34 2.82 13.66
N PHE A 37 -1.96 1.84 12.82
CA PHE A 37 -2.39 1.76 11.43
C PHE A 37 -3.48 0.68 11.28
N LYS A 38 -4.73 1.14 11.27
CA LYS A 38 -5.91 0.29 11.15
C LYS A 38 -6.63 0.61 9.85
N LEU A 39 -6.97 -0.43 9.11
CA LEU A 39 -7.74 -0.33 7.88
C LEU A 39 -9.09 -1.01 8.09
N SER A 40 -10.14 -0.34 7.64
CA SER A 40 -11.49 -0.92 7.71
C SER A 40 -11.67 -1.97 6.59
N PRO A 41 -12.58 -2.95 6.77
CA PRO A 41 -12.94 -3.88 5.71
C PRO A 41 -13.49 -3.20 4.45
N GLN A 42 -14.02 -1.97 4.56
CA GLN A 42 -14.49 -1.17 3.43
C GLN A 42 -13.30 -0.66 2.60
N GLU A 43 -12.29 -0.09 3.25
CA GLU A 43 -11.08 0.42 2.61
C GLU A 43 -10.30 -0.69 1.89
N LEU A 44 -10.17 -1.86 2.54
CA LEU A 44 -9.52 -3.02 1.93
C LEU A 44 -10.27 -3.50 0.67
N ARG A 45 -11.61 -3.46 0.69
CA ARG A 45 -12.43 -3.78 -0.48
C ARG A 45 -12.24 -2.77 -1.61
N GLU A 46 -12.07 -1.48 -1.31
CA GLU A 46 -11.76 -0.46 -2.33
C GLU A 46 -10.42 -0.78 -3.01
N VAL A 47 -9.38 -1.09 -2.23
CA VAL A 47 -8.06 -1.48 -2.75
C VAL A 47 -8.15 -2.72 -3.63
N VAL A 48 -8.82 -3.77 -3.17
CA VAL A 48 -8.97 -5.03 -3.92
C VAL A 48 -9.77 -4.81 -5.21
N THR A 49 -10.84 -4.01 -5.14
CA THR A 49 -11.63 -3.64 -6.31
C THR A 49 -10.78 -2.88 -7.33
N ALA A 50 -9.94 -1.95 -6.89
CA ALA A 50 -9.02 -1.23 -7.77
C ALA A 50 -8.01 -2.15 -8.48
N TYR A 51 -7.55 -3.21 -7.82
CA TYR A 51 -6.67 -4.20 -8.46
C TYR A 51 -7.40 -5.16 -9.41
N ASN A 52 -8.70 -5.39 -9.20
CA ASN A 52 -9.52 -6.23 -10.07
C ASN A 52 -10.20 -5.46 -11.20
N ASP A 53 -10.17 -4.13 -11.16
CA ASP A 53 -10.66 -3.26 -12.23
C ASP A 53 -9.78 -3.39 -13.47
N THR A 54 -10.38 -3.81 -14.57
CA THR A 54 -9.72 -4.02 -15.88
C THR A 54 -9.90 -2.82 -16.82
N ASN A 55 -10.52 -1.74 -16.38
CA ASN A 55 -10.67 -0.52 -17.18
C ASN A 55 -9.36 0.28 -17.23
N ASP A 56 -9.18 1.07 -18.29
CA ASP A 56 -8.10 2.05 -18.44
C ASP A 56 -8.68 3.39 -18.95
N PRO A 57 -8.71 4.47 -18.14
CA PRO A 57 -8.23 4.54 -16.75
C PRO A 57 -9.13 3.75 -15.78
N LYS A 58 -8.54 3.27 -14.68
CA LYS A 58 -9.27 2.59 -13.61
C LYS A 58 -10.22 3.55 -12.91
N ALA A 59 -11.40 3.09 -12.50
CA ALA A 59 -12.43 3.91 -11.87
C ALA A 59 -11.94 4.61 -10.59
N VAL A 60 -11.04 3.95 -9.85
CA VAL A 60 -10.40 4.49 -8.64
C VAL A 60 -9.63 5.79 -8.88
N GLN A 61 -9.15 6.04 -10.12
CA GLN A 61 -8.48 7.28 -10.49
C GLN A 61 -9.45 8.48 -10.50
N ALA A 62 -10.74 8.24 -10.75
CA ALA A 62 -11.77 9.27 -10.68
C ALA A 62 -12.37 9.41 -9.27
N THR A 63 -12.59 8.29 -8.57
CA THR A 63 -13.28 8.31 -7.27
C THR A 63 -12.35 8.66 -6.10
N GLY A 64 -11.05 8.38 -6.24
CA GLY A 64 -10.09 8.35 -5.12
C GLY A 64 -10.16 7.02 -4.35
N LEU A 65 -9.33 6.94 -3.30
CA LEU A 65 -9.19 5.77 -2.43
C LEU A 65 -9.16 6.20 -0.96
N HIS A 66 -9.77 5.43 -0.07
CA HIS A 66 -9.66 5.64 1.38
C HIS A 66 -8.65 4.68 2.03
N ILE A 67 -7.78 5.23 2.89
CA ILE A 67 -6.83 4.46 3.70
C ILE A 67 -6.76 5.11 5.08
N ALA A 68 -7.11 4.36 6.13
CA ALA A 68 -7.13 4.84 7.51
C ALA A 68 -7.98 6.11 7.70
N GLU A 69 -9.22 6.04 7.21
CA GLU A 69 -10.28 7.06 7.26
C GLU A 69 -10.00 8.33 6.43
N GLU A 70 -8.91 8.33 5.66
CA GLU A 70 -8.45 9.47 4.89
C GLU A 70 -8.56 9.21 3.39
N LYS A 71 -9.06 10.21 2.66
CA LYS A 71 -9.23 10.12 1.20
C LYS A 71 -7.99 10.63 0.47
N TYR A 72 -7.49 9.82 -0.46
CA TYR A 72 -6.35 10.12 -1.32
C TYR A 72 -6.78 10.26 -2.78
N PHE A 73 -6.20 11.24 -3.47
CA PHE A 73 -6.29 11.35 -4.91
C PHE A 73 -5.35 10.34 -5.56
N VAL A 74 -5.86 9.47 -6.42
CA VAL A 74 -5.06 8.41 -7.03
C VAL A 74 -4.32 8.96 -8.24
N ILE A 75 -2.99 8.92 -8.18
CA ILE A 75 -2.09 9.42 -9.22
C ILE A 75 -1.52 8.30 -10.11
N LYS A 76 -1.60 7.06 -9.65
CA LYS A 76 -1.18 5.86 -10.38
C LYS A 76 -2.05 4.69 -9.94
N ALA A 77 -2.55 3.92 -10.91
CA ALA A 77 -3.25 2.68 -10.66
C ALA A 77 -2.98 1.72 -11.82
N ASP A 78 -2.12 0.73 -11.61
CA ASP A 78 -1.85 -0.33 -12.57
C ASP A 78 -2.11 -1.72 -11.95
N GLU A 79 -1.61 -2.79 -12.54
CA GLU A 79 -1.81 -4.16 -12.04
C GLU A 79 -1.03 -4.47 -10.76
N LYS A 80 0.11 -3.79 -10.56
CA LYS A 80 1.06 -4.02 -9.46
C LYS A 80 0.97 -2.95 -8.39
N SER A 81 0.75 -1.70 -8.80
CA SER A 81 1.03 -0.53 -7.98
C SER A 81 -0.13 0.45 -8.00
N LEU A 82 -0.49 0.94 -6.82
CA LEU A 82 -1.51 1.95 -6.63
C LEU A 82 -1.00 3.05 -5.71
N TYR A 83 -0.92 4.28 -6.24
CA TYR A 83 -0.37 5.43 -5.51
C TYR A 83 -1.45 6.47 -5.29
N GLY A 84 -1.58 6.90 -4.04
CA GLY A 84 -2.48 7.97 -3.63
C GLY A 84 -1.71 9.15 -3.04
N LYS A 85 -2.26 10.35 -3.18
CA LYS A 85 -1.69 11.58 -2.61
C LYS A 85 -2.77 12.40 -1.90
N LYS A 86 -2.41 12.95 -0.74
CA LYS A 86 -3.21 13.90 0.04
C LYS A 86 -2.30 15.03 0.49
N GLY A 87 -2.36 16.18 -0.20
CA GLY A 87 -1.44 17.30 0.09
C GLY A 87 0.01 16.90 -0.13
N LYS A 88 0.81 16.88 0.95
CA LYS A 88 2.23 16.46 0.92
C LYS A 88 2.44 15.01 1.38
N GLU A 89 1.41 14.39 1.93
CA GLU A 89 1.41 12.99 2.34
C GLU A 89 0.87 12.10 1.22
N GLY A 90 1.01 10.79 1.38
CA GLY A 90 0.39 9.87 0.45
C GLY A 90 0.56 8.41 0.84
N VAL A 91 0.03 7.57 -0.04
CA VAL A 91 0.04 6.12 0.12
C VAL A 91 0.68 5.47 -1.08
N VAL A 92 1.44 4.41 -0.81
CA VAL A 92 1.98 3.52 -1.82
C VAL A 92 1.48 2.12 -1.50
N ILE A 93 0.74 1.54 -2.43
CA ILE A 93 0.21 0.19 -2.31
C ILE A 93 0.83 -0.66 -3.41
N VAL A 94 1.38 -1.81 -3.03
CA VAL A 94 1.97 -2.77 -3.98
C VAL A 94 1.35 -4.14 -3.77
N LYS A 95 0.82 -4.72 -4.84
CA LYS A 95 0.32 -6.08 -4.91
C LYS A 95 1.43 -7.05 -5.33
N THR A 96 1.58 -8.13 -4.58
CA THR A 96 2.46 -9.27 -4.89
C THR A 96 1.60 -10.47 -5.32
N LYS A 97 2.17 -11.69 -5.38
CA LYS A 97 1.38 -12.88 -5.76
C LYS A 97 0.32 -13.24 -4.71
N GLN A 98 0.60 -12.97 -3.44
CA GLN A 98 -0.20 -13.40 -2.30
C GLN A 98 -0.45 -12.27 -1.29
N THR A 99 0.23 -11.12 -1.41
CA THR A 99 0.13 -10.01 -0.44
C THR A 99 -0.24 -8.67 -1.05
N LEU A 100 -0.77 -7.80 -0.20
CA LEU A 100 -0.91 -6.36 -0.41
C LEU A 100 -0.04 -5.65 0.62
N LEU A 101 0.95 -4.91 0.14
CA LEU A 101 1.72 -3.95 0.95
C LEU A 101 0.98 -2.63 0.91
N ILE A 102 0.37 -2.20 2.02
CA ILE A 102 -0.33 -0.93 2.13
C ILE A 102 0.49 -0.02 3.02
N THR A 103 0.95 1.12 2.49
CA THR A 103 1.84 2.02 3.23
C THR A 103 1.43 3.48 3.12
N HIS A 104 1.82 4.27 4.11
CA HIS A 104 1.68 5.71 4.16
C HIS A 104 3.06 6.35 4.34
N TYR A 105 3.27 7.52 3.73
CA TYR A 105 4.44 8.35 3.98
C TYR A 105 4.01 9.75 4.43
N PRO A 106 4.72 10.34 5.41
CA PRO A 106 4.39 11.65 5.95
C PRO A 106 4.91 12.76 5.02
N GLU A 107 4.52 14.01 5.29
CA GLU A 107 4.89 15.18 4.48
C GLU A 107 6.41 15.47 4.41
N THR A 108 7.18 14.89 5.34
CA THR A 108 8.64 15.03 5.40
C THR A 108 9.36 14.13 4.41
N VAL A 109 8.67 13.18 3.77
CA VAL A 109 9.24 12.21 2.84
C VAL A 109 8.90 12.56 1.40
N GLN A 110 9.89 12.41 0.51
CA GLN A 110 9.65 12.53 -0.92
C GLN A 110 8.90 11.29 -1.44
N PRO A 111 7.79 11.45 -2.21
CA PRO A 111 6.99 10.32 -2.70
C PRO A 111 7.79 9.25 -3.45
N GLY A 112 8.81 9.65 -4.22
CA GLY A 112 9.66 8.71 -4.97
C GLY A 112 10.52 7.81 -4.08
N GLN A 113 10.92 8.28 -2.89
CA GLN A 113 11.68 7.49 -1.93
C GLN A 113 10.80 6.42 -1.27
N ALA A 114 9.61 6.83 -0.81
CA ALA A 114 8.61 5.91 -0.29
C ALA A 114 8.27 4.83 -1.32
N ALA A 115 7.96 5.24 -2.57
CA ALA A 115 7.66 4.31 -3.65
C ALA A 115 8.79 3.30 -3.89
N THR A 116 10.04 3.77 -3.95
CA THR A 116 11.21 2.92 -4.18
C THR A 116 11.35 1.82 -3.11
N ILE A 117 11.13 2.14 -1.83
CA ILE A 117 11.26 1.18 -0.73
C ILE A 117 10.16 0.11 -0.80
N VAL A 118 8.91 0.53 -1.00
CA VAL A 118 7.76 -0.37 -1.01
C VAL A 118 7.80 -1.28 -2.24
N GLU A 119 8.16 -0.74 -3.40
CA GLU A 119 8.33 -1.51 -4.65
C GLU A 119 9.45 -2.55 -4.52
N LYS A 120 10.61 -2.18 -3.93
CA LYS A 120 11.72 -3.12 -3.69
C LYS A 120 11.30 -4.28 -2.79
N LEU A 121 10.54 -4.01 -1.73
CA LEU A 121 10.02 -5.06 -0.87
C LEU A 121 9.01 -5.94 -1.63
N GLY A 122 8.12 -5.34 -2.41
CA GLY A 122 7.17 -6.06 -3.26
C GLY A 122 7.87 -7.00 -4.24
N ASP A 123 8.88 -6.51 -4.96
CA ASP A 123 9.69 -7.30 -5.89
C ASP A 123 10.41 -8.46 -5.20
N TYR A 124 10.97 -8.20 -4.02
CA TYR A 124 11.59 -9.24 -3.21
C TYR A 124 10.58 -10.33 -2.81
N LEU A 125 9.40 -9.95 -2.32
CA LEU A 125 8.35 -10.91 -1.94
C LEU A 125 7.91 -11.76 -3.14
N VAL A 126 7.69 -11.13 -4.30
CA VAL A 126 7.40 -11.82 -5.57
C VAL A 126 8.47 -12.83 -5.95
N GLY A 127 9.75 -12.46 -5.81
CA GLY A 127 10.91 -13.30 -6.07
C GLY A 127 11.00 -14.50 -5.11
N THR A 128 10.55 -14.34 -3.87
CA THR A 128 10.48 -15.42 -2.87
C THR A 128 9.21 -16.27 -2.92
N GLY A 129 8.31 -15.99 -3.87
CA GLY A 129 7.09 -16.77 -4.11
C GLY A 129 5.81 -16.21 -3.47
N TYR A 130 5.89 -15.03 -2.84
CA TYR A 130 4.78 -14.33 -2.21
C TYR A 130 4.17 -13.23 -3.08
#